data_AF-A0AAW5QSQ6-F1
#
_entry.id   AF-A0AAW5QSQ6-F1
#
_cell.length_a   1.000
_cell.length_b   1.000
_cell.length_c   1.000
_cell.angle_alpha   90.00
_cell.angle_beta   90.00
_cell.angle_gamma   90.00
#
_symmetry.space_group_name_H-M   'P 1'
#
loop_
_entity.id
_entity.type
_entity.pdbx_description
1 polymer ?
#
loop_
_entity_poly.entity_id
_entity_poly.type
_entity_poly.pdbx_seq_one_letter_code
_entity_poly.pdbx_strand_id
1 'polypeptide(L)'
;MNASSSSDFPSETQPRETQDGARSRAPRPERAPRPERAPRPERAPRPERGSRPERAARPARGERARGRRGVLLPQLLVSAVESAGDAVAVVEGSRSLSYRELDAVSSRWARWLIGRGVGPGDAVVVAVPRSLESVVVLWAVAKSGATFVPVDPGYPAERVQFMVADSGAVLALTVSSVAQVVAEAAGSVPVVAVDEVSVAARVGQLSSRPVSYADRVRSLELSDAAWMIYTSGSTGRPKGVVVSHAGIGGVMSAER
;
A
#
# COMPACT_ATOMS: atom_id res chain seq x y z
N MET A 1 16.73 61.89 16.27
CA MET A 1 16.02 61.22 17.37
C MET A 1 16.65 59.84 17.55
N ASN A 2 17.27 59.66 18.72
CA ASN A 2 17.81 58.48 19.44
C ASN A 2 18.12 57.18 18.66
N ALA A 3 19.33 56.59 18.66
CA ALA A 3 20.28 56.23 19.72
C ALA A 3 19.91 55.00 20.58
N SER A 4 20.64 53.91 20.31
CA SER A 4 21.38 53.03 21.24
C SER A 4 20.72 52.12 22.29
N SER A 5 21.40 50.97 22.49
CA SER A 5 21.57 50.12 23.72
C SER A 5 20.98 48.70 23.53
N SER A 6 21.70 47.58 23.52
CA SER A 6 22.90 47.04 24.23
C SER A 6 22.62 46.44 25.63
N SER A 7 23.34 45.34 25.90
CA SER A 7 23.52 44.52 27.14
C SER A 7 22.38 43.58 27.54
N ASP A 8 22.51 42.25 27.73
CA ASP A 8 23.51 41.29 28.28
C ASP A 8 23.65 41.21 29.83
N PHE A 9 23.28 40.02 30.35
CA PHE A 9 23.62 39.32 31.64
C PHE A 9 23.20 39.93 33.00
N PRO A 10 23.15 39.16 34.14
CA PRO A 10 23.69 37.81 34.37
C PRO A 10 22.81 36.76 35.08
N SER A 11 23.32 35.52 35.00
CA SER A 11 23.00 34.36 35.83
C SER A 11 23.48 34.55 37.27
N GLU A 12 22.67 34.14 38.24
CA GLU A 12 23.01 34.19 39.66
C GLU A 12 23.01 32.78 40.29
N THR A 13 23.84 32.69 41.32
CA THR A 13 24.62 31.53 41.76
C THR A 13 23.93 30.80 42.92
N GLN A 14 24.12 29.49 43.02
CA GLN A 14 23.75 28.65 44.18
C GLN A 14 24.39 29.13 45.50
N PRO A 15 23.84 28.68 46.64
CA PRO A 15 24.67 28.19 47.74
C PRO A 15 24.43 26.70 48.06
N ARG A 16 25.53 26.07 48.51
CA ARG A 16 25.71 24.69 48.97
C ARG A 16 25.37 24.51 50.46
N GLU A 17 25.46 23.23 50.86
CA GLU A 17 25.61 22.66 52.21
C GLU A 17 24.29 22.26 52.88
N THR A 18 24.11 21.00 53.29
CA THR A 18 24.89 20.35 54.36
C THR A 18 25.26 18.89 54.08
N GLN A 19 26.53 18.55 54.31
CA GLN A 19 26.96 17.20 54.69
C GLN A 19 26.55 16.96 56.14
N ASP A 20 26.00 15.78 56.44
CA ASP A 20 26.09 15.22 57.78
C ASP A 20 26.52 13.76 57.68
N GLY A 21 27.58 13.45 58.40
CA GLY A 21 28.24 12.16 58.41
C GLY A 21 27.80 11.34 59.60
N ALA A 22 27.47 10.07 59.37
CA ALA A 22 27.42 9.09 60.45
C ALA A 22 27.96 7.75 59.97
N ARG A 23 29.15 7.42 60.48
CA ARG A 23 29.74 6.08 60.46
C ARG A 23 28.80 5.13 61.20
N SER A 24 28.45 3.99 60.60
CA SER A 24 27.98 2.85 61.38
C SER A 24 28.32 1.52 60.71
N ARG A 25 28.60 0.55 61.56
CA ARG A 25 29.39 -0.67 61.38
C ARG A 25 28.69 -1.70 60.48
N ALA A 26 29.48 -2.39 59.65
CA ALA A 26 29.07 -3.62 59.01
C ALA A 26 29.03 -4.78 60.03
N PRO A 27 27.90 -5.49 60.20
CA PRO A 27 27.86 -6.72 61.00
C PRO A 27 28.28 -7.94 60.17
N ARG A 28 28.86 -8.93 60.87
CA ARG A 28 29.28 -10.24 60.34
C ARG A 28 28.08 -11.04 59.81
N PRO A 29 28.26 -11.95 58.83
CA PRO A 29 27.17 -12.75 58.30
C PRO A 29 26.74 -13.82 59.31
N GLU A 30 25.47 -13.79 59.70
CA GLU A 30 24.81 -14.81 60.52
C GLU A 30 24.37 -15.98 59.64
N ARG A 31 24.58 -17.22 60.11
CA ARG A 31 24.20 -18.45 59.40
C ARG A 31 22.68 -18.50 59.22
N ALA A 32 22.24 -18.64 57.97
CA ALA A 32 20.84 -18.85 57.64
C ALA A 32 20.27 -20.13 58.32
N PRO A 33 19.12 -20.05 59.01
CA PRO A 33 18.38 -21.23 59.44
C PRO A 33 17.75 -21.96 58.24
N ARG A 34 17.61 -23.29 58.35
CA ARG A 34 17.10 -24.16 57.29
C ARG A 34 15.62 -23.88 56.97
N PRO A 35 15.26 -23.90 55.68
CA PRO A 35 13.92 -24.09 55.15
C PRO A 35 12.95 -24.93 55.96
N GLU A 36 11.96 -24.36 56.65
CA GLU A 36 10.77 -25.13 57.05
C GLU A 36 10.02 -25.56 55.77
N ARG A 37 9.56 -26.81 55.71
CA ARG A 37 8.88 -27.37 54.52
C ARG A 37 7.57 -26.61 54.28
N ALA A 38 7.51 -25.86 53.19
CA ALA A 38 6.26 -25.26 52.72
C ALA A 38 5.20 -26.35 52.43
N PRO A 39 3.91 -26.11 52.73
CA PRO A 39 2.83 -27.00 52.34
C PRO A 39 2.74 -27.07 50.80
N ARG A 40 2.35 -28.25 50.28
CA ARG A 40 2.25 -28.50 48.84
C ARG A 40 1.31 -27.46 48.19
N PRO A 41 1.72 -26.78 47.11
CA PRO A 41 0.80 -25.90 46.39
C PRO A 41 -0.29 -26.74 45.73
N GLU A 42 -1.52 -26.25 45.89
CA GLU A 42 -2.69 -26.70 45.16
C GLU A 42 -2.43 -26.59 43.64
N ARG A 43 -2.89 -27.57 42.86
CA ARG A 43 -2.66 -27.59 41.41
C ARG A 43 -3.23 -26.31 40.76
N ALA A 44 -2.34 -25.48 40.23
CA ALA A 44 -2.72 -24.36 39.37
C ALA A 44 -3.52 -24.86 38.15
N PRO A 45 -4.57 -24.14 37.71
CA PRO A 45 -5.23 -24.42 36.45
C PRO A 45 -4.23 -24.28 35.30
N ARG A 46 -4.36 -25.15 34.29
CA ARG A 46 -3.49 -25.16 33.09
C ARG A 46 -3.47 -23.76 32.47
N PRO A 47 -2.31 -23.23 32.04
CA PRO A 47 -2.28 -21.98 31.31
C PRO A 47 -3.05 -22.18 30.00
N GLU A 48 -4.02 -21.31 29.75
CA GLU A 48 -4.58 -21.15 28.42
C GLU A 48 -3.43 -20.86 27.45
N ARG A 49 -3.47 -21.51 26.28
CA ARG A 49 -2.49 -21.29 25.22
C ARG A 49 -2.52 -19.81 24.85
N GLY A 50 -1.57 -19.06 25.40
CA GLY A 50 -1.29 -17.69 25.00
C GLY A 50 -1.23 -17.62 23.49
N SER A 51 -2.05 -16.72 22.96
CA SER A 51 -2.10 -16.28 21.58
C SER A 51 -0.68 -16.06 21.10
N ARG A 52 -0.23 -16.90 20.15
CA ARG A 52 0.98 -16.59 19.38
C ARG A 52 0.77 -15.22 18.74
N PRO A 53 1.76 -14.31 18.77
CA PRO A 53 1.71 -13.16 17.87
C PRO A 53 1.61 -13.72 16.45
N GLU A 54 0.50 -13.40 15.79
CA GLU A 54 0.20 -13.88 14.45
C GLU A 54 1.30 -13.34 13.53
N ARG A 55 2.04 -14.27 12.92
CA ARG A 55 3.13 -13.96 12.01
C ARG A 55 2.65 -12.94 10.99
N ALA A 56 3.35 -11.80 10.94
CA ALA A 56 3.35 -10.92 9.78
C ALA A 56 3.39 -11.75 8.50
N ALA A 57 2.48 -11.43 7.56
CA ALA A 57 2.31 -12.12 6.30
C ALA A 57 3.68 -12.36 5.65
N ARG A 58 4.08 -13.63 5.60
CA ARG A 58 5.28 -14.02 4.88
C ARG A 58 4.90 -14.10 3.40
N PRO A 59 5.71 -13.52 2.49
CA PRO A 59 5.50 -13.71 1.07
C PRO A 59 5.48 -15.22 0.78
N ALA A 60 4.47 -15.69 0.07
CA ALA A 60 4.47 -17.03 -0.47
C ALA A 60 5.75 -17.18 -1.29
N ARG A 61 6.69 -18.00 -0.81
CA ARG A 61 7.88 -18.36 -1.60
C ARG A 61 7.41 -19.23 -2.74
N GLY A 62 7.13 -18.60 -3.89
CA GLY A 62 7.12 -19.32 -5.15
C GLY A 62 8.45 -20.03 -5.32
N GLU A 63 8.40 -21.27 -5.80
CA GLU A 63 9.59 -22.01 -6.21
C GLU A 63 10.51 -21.11 -7.01
N ARG A 64 11.82 -21.18 -6.72
CA ARG A 64 12.84 -20.45 -7.46
C ARG A 64 12.80 -20.94 -8.91
N ALA A 65 12.03 -20.25 -9.75
CA ALA A 65 12.08 -20.38 -11.19
C ALA A 65 13.47 -19.89 -11.64
N ARG A 66 14.45 -20.80 -11.65
CA ARG A 66 15.74 -20.56 -12.26
C ARG A 66 15.49 -20.32 -13.76
N GLY A 67 15.72 -19.10 -14.24
CA GLY A 67 15.90 -18.80 -15.66
C GLY A 67 14.77 -18.10 -16.41
N ARG A 68 13.61 -17.80 -15.81
CA ARG A 68 12.60 -16.96 -16.49
C ARG A 68 12.94 -15.47 -16.28
N ARG A 69 13.21 -14.73 -17.37
CA ARG A 69 13.30 -13.26 -17.31
C ARG A 69 11.95 -12.75 -16.79
N GLY A 70 11.94 -12.16 -15.60
CA GLY A 70 10.76 -11.49 -15.09
C GLY A 70 10.39 -10.30 -15.99
N VAL A 71 9.09 -10.05 -16.14
CA VAL A 71 8.56 -8.94 -16.94
C VAL A 71 7.77 -8.03 -16.00
N LEU A 72 7.95 -6.72 -16.13
CA LEU A 72 7.14 -5.76 -15.40
C LEU A 72 5.77 -5.66 -16.07
N LEU A 73 4.67 -5.63 -15.30
CA LEU A 73 3.31 -5.52 -15.84
C LEU A 73 3.15 -4.46 -16.95
N PRO A 74 3.66 -3.21 -16.82
CA PRO A 74 3.55 -2.22 -17.90
C PRO A 74 4.20 -2.62 -19.21
N GLN A 75 5.25 -3.46 -19.18
CA GLN A 75 5.95 -3.93 -20.38
C GLN A 75 5.10 -4.88 -21.24
N LEU A 76 4.05 -5.48 -20.67
CA LEU A 76 3.11 -6.30 -21.43
C LEU A 76 2.32 -5.43 -22.42
N LEU A 77 1.85 -4.25 -21.99
CA LEU A 77 1.15 -3.33 -22.88
C LEU A 77 2.11 -2.72 -23.91
N VAL A 78 3.34 -2.38 -23.51
CA VAL A 78 4.37 -1.89 -24.45
C VAL A 78 4.60 -2.92 -25.57
N SER A 79 4.83 -4.18 -25.21
CA SER A 79 5.01 -5.28 -26.17
C SER A 79 3.81 -5.43 -27.11
N ALA A 80 2.58 -5.28 -26.58
CA ALA A 80 1.36 -5.36 -27.37
C ALA A 80 1.21 -4.19 -28.35
N VAL A 81 1.56 -2.97 -27.94
CA VAL A 81 1.56 -1.78 -28.80
C VAL A 81 2.58 -1.90 -29.93
N GLU A 82 3.78 -2.42 -29.62
CA GLU A 82 4.84 -2.65 -30.61
C GLU A 82 4.45 -3.73 -31.63
N SER A 83 3.75 -4.77 -31.18
CA SER A 83 3.37 -5.90 -32.04
C SER A 83 2.11 -5.64 -32.86
N ALA A 84 1.11 -4.97 -32.28
CA ALA A 84 -0.23 -4.85 -32.86
C ALA A 84 -0.94 -3.56 -32.40
N GLY A 85 -0.23 -2.43 -32.43
CA GLY A 85 -0.73 -1.15 -31.89
C GLY A 85 -2.09 -0.70 -32.40
N ASP A 86 -2.39 -0.95 -33.68
CA ASP A 86 -3.65 -0.51 -34.29
C ASP A 86 -4.77 -1.58 -34.19
N ALA A 87 -4.47 -2.76 -33.63
CA ALA A 87 -5.48 -3.76 -33.34
C ALA A 87 -6.32 -3.35 -32.13
N VAL A 88 -7.60 -3.72 -32.15
CA VAL A 88 -8.54 -3.46 -31.06
C VAL A 88 -8.12 -4.23 -29.81
N ALA A 89 -7.92 -3.51 -28.70
CA ALA A 89 -7.55 -4.06 -27.40
C ALA A 89 -8.76 -4.27 -26.49
N VAL A 90 -9.71 -3.32 -26.50
CA VAL A 90 -10.89 -3.34 -25.62
C VAL A 90 -12.12 -2.87 -26.38
N VAL A 91 -13.26 -3.53 -26.14
CA VAL A 91 -14.56 -3.18 -26.72
C VAL A 91 -15.59 -3.08 -25.60
N GLU A 92 -16.42 -2.05 -25.66
CA GLU A 92 -17.58 -1.86 -24.79
C GLU A 92 -18.74 -1.31 -25.62
N GLY A 93 -19.71 -2.17 -25.95
CA GLY A 93 -20.80 -1.80 -26.86
C GLY A 93 -20.25 -1.34 -28.21
N SER A 94 -20.59 -0.12 -28.61
CA SER A 94 -20.09 0.51 -29.84
C SER A 94 -18.75 1.23 -29.69
N ARG A 95 -18.24 1.37 -28.46
CA ARG A 95 -16.94 2.02 -28.19
C ARG A 95 -15.84 0.97 -28.24
N SER A 96 -14.68 1.36 -28.74
CA SER A 96 -13.48 0.51 -28.71
C SER A 96 -12.22 1.35 -28.58
N LEU A 97 -11.15 0.72 -28.08
CA LEU A 97 -9.81 1.29 -28.05
C LEU A 97 -8.85 0.27 -28.67
N SER A 98 -8.01 0.74 -29.59
CA SER A 98 -6.82 0.03 -30.02
C SER A 98 -5.78 -0.06 -28.89
N TYR A 99 -4.78 -0.93 -29.03
CA TYR A 99 -3.67 -0.99 -28.08
C TYR A 99 -2.95 0.36 -27.94
N ARG A 100 -2.77 1.07 -29.06
CA ARG A 100 -2.14 2.40 -29.09
C ARG A 100 -2.97 3.46 -28.38
N GLU A 101 -4.29 3.45 -28.56
CA GLU A 101 -5.18 4.40 -27.88
C GLU A 101 -5.29 4.10 -26.40
N LEU A 102 -5.40 2.81 -26.02
CA LEU A 102 -5.35 2.39 -24.63
C LEU A 102 -4.04 2.84 -23.98
N ASP A 103 -2.91 2.65 -24.66
CA ASP A 103 -1.61 3.10 -24.17
C ASP A 103 -1.58 4.62 -23.98
N ALA A 104 -2.04 5.38 -24.98
CA ALA A 104 -2.05 6.84 -24.93
C ALA A 104 -2.91 7.37 -23.77
N VAL A 105 -4.15 6.89 -23.61
CA VAL A 105 -5.08 7.37 -22.58
C VAL A 105 -4.61 6.95 -21.18
N SER A 106 -4.20 5.69 -21.00
CA SER A 106 -3.68 5.23 -19.70
C SER A 106 -2.36 5.91 -19.32
N SER A 107 -1.52 6.29 -20.29
CA SER A 107 -0.29 7.07 -20.04
C SER A 107 -0.57 8.49 -19.51
N ARG A 108 -1.67 9.12 -19.93
CA ARG A 108 -2.08 10.42 -19.36
C ARG A 108 -2.50 10.27 -17.90
N TRP A 109 -3.33 9.26 -17.61
CA TRP A 109 -3.74 8.95 -16.25
C TRP A 109 -2.59 8.54 -15.34
N ALA A 110 -1.64 7.75 -15.85
CA ALA A 110 -0.44 7.38 -15.11
C ALA A 110 0.38 8.61 -14.71
N ARG A 111 0.52 9.61 -15.59
CA ARG A 111 1.18 10.88 -15.25
C ARG A 111 0.41 11.70 -14.23
N TRP A 112 -0.91 11.69 -14.31
CA TRP A 112 -1.74 12.35 -13.31
C TRP A 112 -1.57 11.75 -11.91
N LEU A 113 -1.39 10.42 -11.83
CA LEU A 113 -1.07 9.68 -10.61
C LEU A 113 0.35 10.00 -10.12
N ILE A 114 1.34 9.90 -11.00
CA ILE A 114 2.74 10.24 -10.70
C ILE A 114 2.87 11.67 -10.18
N GLY A 115 2.19 12.63 -10.81
CA GLY A 115 2.17 14.03 -10.38
C GLY A 115 1.55 14.26 -8.99
N ARG A 116 0.90 13.23 -8.41
CA ARG A 116 0.36 13.21 -7.04
C ARG A 116 1.25 12.43 -6.07
N GLY A 117 2.43 12.00 -6.51
CA GLY A 117 3.35 11.21 -5.68
C GLY A 117 3.08 9.71 -5.71
N VAL A 118 2.09 9.24 -6.48
CA VAL A 118 1.71 7.82 -6.54
C VAL A 118 2.69 7.03 -7.41
N GLY A 119 3.21 5.91 -6.89
CA GLY A 119 4.07 5.00 -7.64
C GLY A 119 4.42 3.71 -6.88
N PRO A 120 5.57 3.07 -7.18
CA PRO A 120 5.96 1.80 -6.56
C PRO A 120 5.87 1.81 -5.04
N GLY A 121 5.25 0.78 -4.46
CA GLY A 121 5.01 0.67 -3.02
C GLY A 121 3.69 1.31 -2.53
N ASP A 122 3.02 2.11 -3.35
CA ASP A 122 1.66 2.61 -3.05
C ASP A 122 0.60 1.65 -3.59
N ALA A 123 -0.56 1.62 -2.95
CA ALA A 123 -1.75 0.94 -3.45
C ALA A 123 -2.80 1.95 -3.92
N VAL A 124 -3.48 1.64 -5.03
CA VAL A 124 -4.60 2.42 -5.57
C VAL A 124 -5.80 1.50 -5.75
N VAL A 125 -6.90 1.84 -5.08
CA VAL A 125 -8.18 1.15 -5.27
C VAL A 125 -8.75 1.51 -6.64
N VAL A 126 -9.18 0.50 -7.38
CA VAL A 126 -9.91 0.66 -8.65
C VAL A 126 -11.32 0.14 -8.41
N ALA A 127 -12.22 1.06 -8.08
CA ALA A 127 -13.64 0.81 -7.82
C ALA A 127 -14.48 1.32 -9.00
N VAL A 128 -14.20 0.79 -10.18
CA VAL A 128 -14.87 1.15 -11.44
C VAL A 128 -15.62 -0.10 -11.93
N PRO A 129 -16.94 -0.05 -12.19
CA PRO A 129 -17.66 -1.13 -12.84
C PRO A 129 -17.01 -1.52 -14.18
N ARG A 130 -17.27 -2.73 -14.67
CA ARG A 130 -16.69 -3.19 -15.94
C ARG A 130 -17.05 -2.22 -17.08
N SER A 131 -16.02 -1.53 -17.59
CA SER A 131 -16.13 -0.55 -18.68
C SER A 131 -14.78 -0.30 -19.34
N LEU A 132 -14.73 0.52 -20.41
CA LEU A 132 -13.46 0.98 -20.98
C LEU A 132 -12.61 1.72 -19.93
N GLU A 133 -13.23 2.56 -19.11
CA GLU A 133 -12.58 3.34 -18.07
C GLU A 133 -11.92 2.41 -17.02
N SER A 134 -12.54 1.27 -16.69
CA SER A 134 -11.94 0.28 -15.78
C SER A 134 -10.60 -0.26 -16.29
N VAL A 135 -10.50 -0.54 -17.60
CA VAL A 135 -9.27 -1.06 -18.22
C VAL A 135 -8.22 0.05 -18.35
N VAL A 136 -8.64 1.26 -18.73
CA VAL A 136 -7.76 2.44 -18.81
C VAL A 136 -7.11 2.73 -17.46
N VAL A 137 -7.91 2.74 -16.38
CA VAL A 137 -7.45 3.04 -15.03
C VAL A 137 -6.52 1.95 -14.50
N LEU A 138 -6.85 0.67 -14.72
CA LEU A 138 -5.97 -0.43 -14.33
C LEU A 138 -4.58 -0.27 -14.95
N TRP A 139 -4.52 0.00 -16.27
CA TRP A 139 -3.24 0.23 -16.95
C TRP A 139 -2.55 1.51 -16.50
N ALA A 140 -3.30 2.55 -16.12
CA ALA A 140 -2.71 3.77 -15.58
C ALA A 140 -2.00 3.53 -14.25
N VAL A 141 -2.63 2.78 -13.33
CA VAL A 141 -2.04 2.41 -12.04
C VAL A 141 -0.83 1.50 -12.26
N ALA A 142 -0.94 0.50 -13.13
CA ALA A 142 0.19 -0.35 -13.47
C ALA A 142 1.38 0.48 -13.99
N LYS A 143 1.12 1.44 -14.90
CA LYS A 143 2.16 2.30 -15.49
C LYS A 143 2.83 3.22 -14.50
N SER A 144 2.09 3.78 -13.54
CA SER A 144 2.69 4.56 -12.44
C SER A 144 3.60 3.71 -11.56
N GLY A 145 3.41 2.38 -11.59
CA GLY A 145 4.14 1.39 -10.81
C GLY A 145 3.48 1.08 -9.47
N ALA A 146 2.34 1.70 -9.17
CA ALA A 146 1.57 1.39 -7.98
C ALA A 146 0.84 0.04 -8.12
N THR A 147 0.49 -0.55 -6.98
CA THR A 147 -0.33 -1.76 -6.91
C THR A 147 -1.79 -1.40 -7.13
N PHE A 148 -2.45 -1.98 -8.14
CA PHE A 148 -3.89 -1.81 -8.27
C PHE A 148 -4.65 -2.82 -7.41
N VAL A 149 -5.75 -2.35 -6.80
CA VAL A 149 -6.62 -3.13 -5.92
C VAL A 149 -8.04 -3.06 -6.47
N PRO A 150 -8.48 -4.05 -7.28
CA PRO A 150 -9.83 -4.04 -7.84
C PRO A 150 -10.85 -4.27 -6.73
N VAL A 151 -11.86 -3.41 -6.68
CA VAL A 151 -12.97 -3.49 -5.72
C VAL A 151 -14.28 -3.34 -6.47
N ASP A 152 -15.20 -4.28 -6.28
CA ASP A 152 -16.54 -4.18 -6.86
C ASP A 152 -17.39 -3.22 -6.00
N PRO A 153 -17.85 -2.07 -6.54
CA PRO A 153 -18.70 -1.14 -5.80
C PRO A 153 -20.09 -1.72 -5.49
N GLY A 154 -20.49 -2.83 -6.13
CA GLY A 154 -21.71 -3.57 -5.82
C GLY A 154 -21.61 -4.48 -4.59
N TYR A 155 -20.42 -4.61 -3.98
CA TYR A 155 -20.28 -5.31 -2.71
C TYR A 155 -20.94 -4.54 -1.55
N PRO A 156 -21.34 -5.24 -0.47
CA PRO A 156 -21.81 -4.57 0.74
C PRO A 156 -20.81 -3.52 1.23
N ALA A 157 -21.30 -2.37 1.69
CA ALA A 157 -20.46 -1.23 2.07
C ALA A 157 -19.35 -1.61 3.08
N GLU A 158 -19.66 -2.42 4.08
CA GLU A 158 -18.68 -2.92 5.06
C GLU A 158 -17.55 -3.73 4.42
N ARG A 159 -17.85 -4.48 3.36
CA ARG A 159 -16.84 -5.26 2.62
C ARG A 159 -15.93 -4.32 1.82
N VAL A 160 -16.50 -3.32 1.16
CA VAL A 160 -15.72 -2.29 0.43
C VAL A 160 -14.83 -1.53 1.41
N GLN A 161 -15.38 -1.07 2.54
CA GLN A 161 -14.64 -0.41 3.62
C GLN A 161 -13.46 -1.24 4.10
N PHE A 162 -13.70 -2.52 4.39
CA PHE A 162 -12.65 -3.45 4.80
C PHE A 162 -11.54 -3.55 3.75
N MET A 163 -11.89 -3.74 2.47
CA MET A 163 -10.91 -3.89 1.39
C MET A 163 -10.09 -2.61 1.17
N VAL A 164 -10.73 -1.43 1.24
CA VAL A 164 -10.02 -0.15 1.13
C VAL A 164 -9.05 0.02 2.30
N ALA A 165 -9.51 -0.19 3.53
CA ALA A 165 -8.69 -0.02 4.73
C ALA A 165 -7.52 -1.02 4.80
N ASP A 166 -7.78 -2.32 4.57
CA ASP A 166 -6.76 -3.39 4.65
C ASP A 166 -5.72 -3.26 3.52
N SER A 167 -6.09 -2.66 2.38
CA SER A 167 -5.16 -2.50 1.26
C SER A 167 -4.07 -1.45 1.48
N GLY A 168 -4.25 -0.55 2.46
CA GLY A 168 -3.36 0.60 2.65
C GLY A 168 -3.37 1.58 1.47
N ALA A 169 -4.45 1.63 0.70
CA ALA A 169 -4.53 2.46 -0.49
C ALA A 169 -4.42 3.95 -0.17
N VAL A 170 -3.64 4.66 -0.98
CA VAL A 170 -3.44 6.12 -0.87
C VAL A 170 -4.46 6.91 -1.68
N LEU A 171 -5.18 6.23 -2.58
CA LEU A 171 -6.16 6.81 -3.48
C LEU A 171 -7.16 5.74 -3.94
N ALA A 172 -8.42 6.13 -4.16
CA ALA A 172 -9.40 5.33 -4.87
C ALA A 172 -9.84 6.02 -6.17
N LEU A 173 -9.81 5.29 -7.27
CA LEU A 173 -10.32 5.69 -8.57
C LEU A 173 -11.67 5.02 -8.82
N THR A 174 -12.64 5.79 -9.26
CA THR A 174 -14.01 5.35 -9.50
C THR A 174 -14.63 6.11 -10.68
N VAL A 175 -15.93 5.94 -10.92
CA VAL A 175 -16.71 6.72 -11.89
C VAL A 175 -17.89 7.38 -11.18
N SER A 176 -18.39 8.47 -11.76
CA SER A 176 -19.38 9.36 -11.15
C SER A 176 -20.65 8.62 -10.75
N SER A 177 -21.04 7.58 -11.51
CA SER A 177 -22.23 6.77 -11.25
C SER A 177 -22.20 5.97 -9.94
N VAL A 178 -21.01 5.66 -9.41
CA VAL A 178 -20.84 4.93 -8.13
C VAL A 178 -19.96 5.69 -7.13
N ALA A 179 -19.58 6.93 -7.45
CA ALA A 179 -18.63 7.70 -6.66
C ALA A 179 -19.09 7.94 -5.22
N GLN A 180 -20.38 8.16 -5.01
CA GLN A 180 -20.94 8.35 -3.67
C GLN A 180 -20.77 7.09 -2.80
N VAL A 181 -21.16 5.91 -3.32
CA VAL A 181 -21.03 4.62 -2.61
C VAL A 181 -19.57 4.34 -2.26
N VAL A 182 -18.66 4.61 -3.21
CA VAL A 182 -17.22 4.43 -2.97
C VAL A 182 -16.69 5.43 -1.95
N ALA A 183 -17.13 6.70 -1.99
CA ALA A 183 -16.71 7.73 -1.03
C ALA A 183 -17.16 7.41 0.40
N GLU A 184 -18.40 6.94 0.60
CA GLU A 184 -18.90 6.49 1.89
C GLU A 184 -18.11 5.29 2.44
N ALA A 185 -17.58 4.45 1.55
CA ALA A 185 -16.77 3.30 1.93
C ALA A 185 -15.26 3.59 2.05
N ALA A 186 -14.76 4.66 1.44
CA ALA A 186 -13.33 4.95 1.38
C ALA A 186 -12.75 5.54 2.68
N GLY A 187 -13.61 6.02 3.59
CA GLY A 187 -13.17 6.65 4.83
C GLY A 187 -12.34 7.91 4.57
N SER A 188 -11.06 7.89 4.95
CA SER A 188 -10.13 9.02 4.72
C SER A 188 -9.38 8.95 3.39
N VAL A 189 -9.52 7.85 2.64
CA VAL A 189 -8.84 7.68 1.35
C VAL A 189 -9.50 8.61 0.32
N PRO A 190 -8.74 9.50 -0.35
CA PRO A 190 -9.31 10.37 -1.38
C PRO A 190 -9.92 9.55 -2.52
N VAL A 191 -11.12 9.94 -2.94
CA VAL A 191 -11.85 9.30 -4.04
C VAL A 191 -11.89 10.25 -5.25
N VAL A 192 -11.55 9.74 -6.42
CA VAL A 192 -11.61 10.50 -7.67
C VAL A 192 -12.41 9.75 -8.71
N ALA A 193 -13.48 10.40 -9.18
CA ALA A 193 -14.25 9.97 -10.33
C ALA A 193 -13.50 10.33 -11.63
N VAL A 194 -13.19 9.32 -12.44
CA VAL A 194 -12.34 9.48 -13.64
C VAL A 194 -13.07 10.08 -14.83
N ASP A 195 -14.38 10.00 -14.83
CA ASP A 195 -15.30 10.60 -15.79
C ASP A 195 -15.79 12.00 -15.38
N GLU A 196 -15.34 12.51 -14.22
CA GLU A 196 -15.64 13.89 -13.81
C GLU A 196 -14.97 14.85 -14.80
N VAL A 197 -15.77 15.76 -15.37
CA VAL A 197 -15.38 16.61 -16.50
C VAL A 197 -14.10 17.40 -16.23
N SER A 198 -13.96 18.00 -15.05
CA SER A 198 -12.78 18.81 -14.71
C SER A 198 -11.51 17.96 -14.54
N VAL A 199 -11.63 16.76 -13.96
CA VAL A 199 -10.51 15.81 -13.83
C VAL A 199 -10.13 15.29 -15.22
N ALA A 200 -11.09 14.80 -15.99
CA ALA A 200 -10.86 14.26 -17.33
C ALA A 200 -10.22 15.29 -18.26
N ALA A 201 -10.68 16.55 -18.22
CA ALA A 201 -10.09 17.64 -19.00
C ALA A 201 -8.62 17.91 -18.61
N ARG A 202 -8.31 17.95 -17.31
CA ARG A 202 -6.92 18.13 -16.82
C ARG A 202 -6.02 16.97 -17.23
N VAL A 203 -6.51 15.73 -17.11
CA VAL A 203 -5.77 14.54 -17.55
C VAL A 203 -5.54 14.56 -19.06
N GLY A 204 -6.54 14.98 -19.84
CA GLY A 204 -6.47 15.10 -21.29
C GLY A 204 -5.38 16.05 -21.79
N GLN A 205 -4.94 16.99 -20.96
CA GLN A 205 -3.84 17.92 -21.28
C GLN A 205 -2.44 17.34 -21.01
N LEU A 206 -2.34 16.27 -20.22
CA LEU A 206 -1.04 15.63 -19.91
C LEU A 206 -0.50 14.85 -21.11
N SER A 207 0.82 14.67 -21.18
CA SER A 207 1.44 13.92 -22.28
C SER A 207 0.91 12.49 -22.40
N SER A 208 0.57 12.08 -23.62
CA SER A 208 0.22 10.69 -23.97
C SER A 208 1.42 9.80 -24.30
N ARG A 209 2.65 10.33 -24.27
CA ARG A 209 3.85 9.53 -24.55
C ARG A 209 3.95 8.34 -23.59
N PRO A 210 4.59 7.22 -23.96
CA PRO A 210 4.81 6.12 -23.03
C PRO A 210 5.46 6.60 -21.72
N VAL A 211 5.06 6.03 -20.58
CA VAL A 211 5.67 6.34 -19.26
C VAL A 211 7.00 5.60 -19.16
N SER A 212 8.09 6.36 -19.04
CA SER A 212 9.45 5.85 -18.90
C SER A 212 9.80 5.56 -17.44
N TYR A 213 10.95 4.92 -17.22
CA TYR A 213 11.48 4.72 -15.87
C TYR A 213 11.77 6.04 -15.13
N ALA A 214 12.22 7.07 -15.86
CA ALA A 214 12.55 8.37 -15.29
C ALA A 214 11.31 9.20 -14.90
N ASP A 215 10.14 8.87 -15.45
CA ASP A 215 8.90 9.55 -15.10
C ASP A 215 8.39 9.12 -13.70
N ARG A 216 8.73 7.92 -13.22
CA ARG A 216 8.18 7.39 -11.96
C ARG A 216 8.80 8.07 -10.76
N VAL A 217 7.99 8.22 -9.71
CA VAL A 217 8.43 8.78 -8.42
C VAL A 217 9.47 7.91 -7.70
N ARG A 218 9.50 6.61 -8.00
CA ARG A 218 10.43 5.60 -7.47
C ARG A 218 10.72 4.54 -8.53
N SER A 219 11.86 3.85 -8.41
CA SER A 219 12.20 2.70 -9.28
C SER A 219 11.19 1.58 -9.09
N LEU A 220 10.79 0.96 -10.20
CA LEU A 220 9.87 -0.18 -10.22
C LEU A 220 10.67 -1.46 -10.48
N GLU A 221 10.63 -2.38 -9.53
CA GLU A 221 11.39 -3.62 -9.50
C GLU A 221 10.48 -4.86 -9.65
N LEU A 222 11.06 -6.00 -10.04
CA LEU A 222 10.30 -7.25 -10.17
C LEU A 222 9.70 -7.75 -8.85
N SER A 223 10.28 -7.36 -7.71
CA SER A 223 9.80 -7.72 -6.38
C SER A 223 8.61 -6.87 -5.91
N ASP A 224 8.36 -5.72 -6.55
CA ASP A 224 7.26 -4.84 -6.17
C ASP A 224 5.91 -5.51 -6.47
N ALA A 225 4.89 -5.08 -5.74
CA ALA A 225 3.53 -5.58 -5.89
C ALA A 225 2.87 -5.01 -7.16
N ALA A 226 2.42 -5.90 -8.04
CA ALA A 226 1.71 -5.54 -9.26
C ALA A 226 0.21 -5.34 -9.00
N TRP A 227 -0.40 -6.27 -8.25
CA TRP A 227 -1.80 -6.18 -7.83
C TRP A 227 -2.05 -6.87 -6.50
N MET A 228 -3.16 -6.50 -5.87
CA MET A 228 -3.71 -7.16 -4.70
C MET A 228 -5.16 -7.53 -4.97
N ILE A 229 -5.50 -8.83 -4.90
CA ILE A 229 -6.88 -9.32 -5.09
C ILE A 229 -7.38 -9.93 -3.79
N TYR A 230 -8.60 -9.56 -3.39
CA TYR A 230 -9.25 -10.14 -2.22
C TYR A 230 -10.00 -11.42 -2.58
N THR A 231 -9.75 -12.46 -1.80
CA THR A 231 -10.45 -13.75 -1.90
C THR A 231 -11.36 -13.97 -0.69
N SER A 232 -12.40 -14.79 -0.84
CA SER A 232 -13.18 -15.27 0.31
C SER A 232 -12.27 -16.11 1.20
N GLY A 233 -11.80 -15.54 2.31
CA GLY A 233 -11.02 -16.30 3.28
C GLY A 233 -11.88 -17.41 3.89
N SER A 234 -11.26 -18.57 4.15
CA SER A 234 -11.90 -19.68 4.89
C SER A 234 -12.43 -19.28 6.28
N THR A 235 -11.96 -18.15 6.81
CA THR A 235 -12.34 -17.55 8.09
C THR A 235 -13.45 -16.50 7.94
N GLY A 236 -14.11 -16.40 6.79
CA GLY A 236 -15.17 -15.43 6.50
C GLY A 236 -14.69 -14.02 6.16
N ARG A 237 -13.55 -13.59 6.69
CA ARG A 237 -12.92 -12.30 6.34
C ARG A 237 -12.16 -12.38 5.02
N PRO A 238 -12.31 -11.39 4.11
CA PRO A 238 -11.54 -11.33 2.89
C PRO A 238 -10.03 -11.30 3.18
N LYS A 239 -9.22 -11.94 2.32
CA LYS A 239 -7.75 -11.92 2.44
C LYS A 239 -7.15 -11.28 1.19
N GLY A 240 -6.38 -10.21 1.36
CA GLY A 240 -5.63 -9.56 0.29
C GLY A 240 -4.45 -10.42 -0.16
N VAL A 241 -4.55 -11.00 -1.36
CA VAL A 241 -3.47 -11.76 -1.98
C VAL A 241 -2.66 -10.81 -2.86
N VAL A 242 -1.42 -10.55 -2.46
CA VAL A 242 -0.49 -9.70 -3.20
C VAL A 242 0.31 -10.53 -4.20
N VAL A 243 0.32 -10.10 -5.46
CA VAL A 243 1.14 -10.68 -6.52
C VAL A 243 2.16 -9.66 -6.99
N SER A 244 3.43 -10.05 -6.99
CA SER A 244 4.53 -9.21 -7.49
C SER A 244 4.71 -9.35 -9.00
N HIS A 245 5.42 -8.40 -9.61
CA HIS A 245 5.75 -8.43 -11.03
C HIS A 245 6.49 -9.73 -11.43
N ALA A 246 7.34 -10.28 -10.56
CA ALA A 246 8.00 -11.57 -10.75
C ALA A 246 7.02 -12.75 -10.92
N GLY A 247 5.83 -12.67 -10.32
CA GLY A 247 4.80 -13.70 -10.39
C GLY A 247 4.08 -13.78 -11.75
N ILE A 248 4.15 -12.72 -12.56
CA ILE A 248 3.43 -12.58 -13.83
C ILE A 248 3.83 -13.67 -14.82
N GLY A 249 5.13 -13.96 -14.93
CA GLY A 249 5.62 -15.00 -15.84
C GLY A 249 5.11 -16.40 -15.53
N GLY A 250 4.71 -16.65 -14.27
CA GLY A 250 4.03 -17.89 -13.86
C GLY A 250 2.61 -17.97 -14.40
N VAL A 251 1.85 -16.88 -14.30
CA VAL A 251 0.46 -16.79 -14.77
C VAL A 251 0.37 -16.90 -16.29
N MET A 252 1.21 -16.18 -17.03
CA MET A 252 1.22 -16.23 -18.50
C MET A 252 1.58 -17.59 -19.08
N SER A 253 2.27 -18.44 -18.31
CA SER A 253 2.62 -19.80 -18.72
C SER A 253 1.51 -20.83 -18.42
N ALA A 254 0.57 -20.50 -17.53
CA ALA A 254 -0.53 -21.38 -17.15
C ALA A 254 -1.75 -21.24 -18.09
N GLU A 255 -1.79 -20.18 -18.90
CA GLU A 255 -2.86 -19.89 -19.86
C GLU A 255 -2.48 -20.19 -21.33
N ARG A 256 -1.38 -20.92 -21.56
CA ARG A 256 -1.02 -21.51 -22.87
C ARG A 256 -1.35 -23.00 -22.89
#